data_AF-A0A846E0T9-F1
#
_entry.id   AF-A0A846E0T9-F1
#
_cell.length_a   1.000
_cell.length_b   1.000
_cell.length_c   1.000
_cell.angle_alpha   90.00
_cell.angle_beta   90.00
_cell.angle_gamma   90.00
#
_symmetry.space_group_name_H-M   'P 1'
#
loop_
_entity.id
_entity.type
_entity.pdbx_description
1 polymer ?
#
loop_
_entity_poly.entity_id
_entity_poly.type
_entity_poly.pdbx_seq_one_letter_code
_entity_poly.pdbx_strand_id
1 'polypeptide(L)'
;MSQSIHRLELSAPPQFEKSLGYSGNRRWVSWHWEPDVEQLVYQDDKQIGSASNAAWQVFLGHSQMQPQLAEYQLDRRDRHWLLLDRTTRNLYVGEGSIIQSLLEQPEGLALLASLDSPSTLAKPQSPTIRHLVNAAIIGATASAIAALGFVSWSTFKPAPQSVTPPSEPILSNKPGTAPAMIPAGTCGAGGSGDLTQFIAQTNGASELNVLAVYEARSDHSANNRQTGVVQVNVERQNRPMILAFSSYEPVEWQLNLAPNVQIEKIILNGYHDQNIVGAENIPVEEYSYEGTGNSFGEFPHNWDGNLTNAPMVTQLQAMTGRNVTSFQGCYRGTEFTLR
;
A
#
# COMPACT_ATOMS: atom_id res chain seq x y z
N MET A 1 -10.22 -11.20 6.19
CA MET A 1 -10.38 -11.79 4.83
C MET A 1 -9.14 -11.35 4.06
N SER A 2 -8.49 -12.26 3.34
CA SER A 2 -7.19 -11.99 2.70
C SER A 2 -7.26 -10.82 1.71
N GLN A 3 -6.16 -10.06 1.62
CA GLN A 3 -5.88 -9.07 0.58
C GLN A 3 -5.74 -9.78 -0.79
N SER A 4 -6.83 -10.30 -1.35
CA SER A 4 -6.79 -11.12 -2.55
C SER A 4 -7.57 -10.51 -3.71
N ILE A 5 -6.94 -10.55 -4.88
CA ILE A 5 -7.59 -10.36 -6.18
C ILE A 5 -8.17 -11.71 -6.63
N HIS A 6 -9.42 -11.71 -7.08
CA HIS A 6 -10.15 -12.90 -7.47
C HIS A 6 -10.55 -12.79 -8.94
N ARG A 7 -10.29 -13.85 -9.72
CA ARG A 7 -10.76 -13.95 -11.09
C ARG A 7 -12.22 -14.35 -11.12
N LEU A 8 -13.04 -13.64 -11.89
CA LEU A 8 -14.43 -13.99 -12.14
C LEU A 8 -14.51 -15.13 -13.16
N GLU A 9 -15.54 -15.96 -13.04
CA GLU A 9 -15.70 -17.16 -13.88
C GLU A 9 -16.06 -16.82 -15.33
N LEU A 10 -16.51 -15.60 -15.60
CA LEU A 10 -16.95 -15.18 -16.92
C LEU A 10 -15.99 -14.17 -17.54
N SER A 11 -15.71 -14.39 -18.82
CA SER A 11 -14.96 -13.46 -19.63
C SER A 11 -15.79 -12.24 -20.02
N ALA A 12 -15.14 -11.09 -20.08
CA ALA A 12 -15.77 -9.85 -20.52
C ALA A 12 -16.22 -9.97 -22.00
N PRO A 13 -17.49 -9.66 -22.31
CA PRO A 13 -17.99 -9.70 -23.69
C PRO A 13 -17.22 -8.71 -24.58
N PRO A 14 -17.21 -8.89 -25.91
CA PRO A 14 -16.63 -7.92 -26.83
C PRO A 14 -17.19 -6.51 -26.56
N GLN A 15 -16.32 -5.49 -26.61
CA GLN A 15 -16.66 -4.08 -26.35
C GLN A 15 -17.09 -3.75 -24.91
N PHE A 16 -16.97 -4.66 -23.94
CA PHE A 16 -17.31 -4.40 -22.53
C PHE A 16 -16.75 -3.05 -22.02
N GLU A 17 -15.44 -2.83 -22.21
CA GLU A 17 -14.77 -1.61 -21.77
C GLU A 17 -15.37 -0.34 -22.40
N LYS A 18 -15.76 -0.41 -23.68
CA LYS A 18 -16.36 0.72 -24.40
C LYS A 18 -17.79 0.99 -23.95
N SER A 19 -18.55 -0.06 -23.60
CA SER A 19 -19.90 0.10 -23.05
C SER A 19 -19.88 0.81 -21.70
N LEU A 20 -18.80 0.61 -20.93
CA LEU A 20 -18.53 1.36 -19.70
C LEU A 20 -17.92 2.74 -19.94
N GLY A 21 -17.67 3.15 -21.18
CA GLY A 21 -17.15 4.48 -21.51
C GLY A 21 -15.62 4.58 -21.60
N TYR A 22 -14.88 3.48 -21.46
CA TYR A 22 -13.43 3.50 -21.64
C TYR A 22 -13.05 3.60 -23.12
N SER A 23 -12.27 4.63 -23.45
CA SER A 23 -11.82 4.95 -24.82
C SER A 23 -10.33 4.66 -25.07
N GLY A 24 -9.59 4.23 -24.03
CA GLY A 24 -8.15 3.99 -24.12
C GLY A 24 -7.74 2.69 -24.83
N ASN A 25 -6.44 2.54 -25.04
CA ASN A 25 -5.85 1.39 -25.77
C ASN A 25 -5.00 0.47 -24.88
N ARG A 26 -5.02 0.66 -23.56
CA ARG A 26 -4.22 -0.13 -22.63
C ARG A 26 -4.75 -1.53 -22.50
N ARG A 27 -3.85 -2.49 -22.20
CA ARG A 27 -4.24 -3.89 -21.97
C ARG A 27 -5.07 -3.99 -20.69
N TRP A 28 -4.66 -3.30 -19.65
CA TRP A 28 -5.28 -3.35 -18.34
C TRP A 28 -6.05 -2.08 -18.08
N VAL A 29 -7.26 -2.22 -17.55
CA VAL A 29 -8.12 -1.11 -17.15
C VAL A 29 -8.99 -1.56 -15.99
N SER A 30 -9.15 -0.70 -14.99
CA SER A 30 -10.03 -0.90 -13.86
C SER A 30 -11.25 0.00 -13.89
N TRP A 31 -12.25 -0.36 -13.10
CA TRP A 31 -13.40 0.47 -12.75
C TRP A 31 -13.69 0.41 -11.27
N HIS A 32 -14.04 1.56 -10.69
CA HIS A 32 -14.44 1.67 -9.29
C HIS A 32 -15.50 2.76 -9.08
N TRP A 33 -16.26 2.63 -8.00
CA TRP A 33 -17.28 3.60 -7.64
C TRP A 33 -16.70 4.68 -6.74
N GLU A 34 -16.83 5.95 -7.15
CA GLU A 34 -16.48 7.11 -6.35
C GLU A 34 -17.74 7.59 -5.60
N PRO A 35 -17.88 7.30 -4.29
CA PRO A 35 -19.09 7.61 -3.53
C PRO A 35 -19.36 9.11 -3.40
N ASP A 36 -18.33 9.96 -3.37
CA ASP A 36 -18.50 11.39 -3.11
C ASP A 36 -19.16 12.13 -4.28
N VAL A 37 -18.98 11.62 -5.49
CA VAL A 37 -19.60 12.16 -6.72
C VAL A 37 -20.60 11.21 -7.36
N GLU A 38 -20.92 10.10 -6.68
CA GLU A 38 -21.84 9.05 -7.15
C GLU A 38 -21.56 8.63 -8.61
N GLN A 39 -20.29 8.39 -8.91
CA GLN A 39 -19.82 8.23 -10.29
C GLN A 39 -18.92 7.01 -10.43
N LEU A 40 -19.16 6.21 -11.47
CA LEU A 40 -18.21 5.19 -11.90
C LEU A 40 -17.01 5.89 -12.54
N VAL A 41 -15.82 5.50 -12.11
CA VAL A 41 -14.54 5.95 -12.63
C VAL A 41 -13.83 4.77 -13.27
N TYR A 42 -13.12 5.00 -14.37
CA TYR A 42 -12.16 4.05 -14.94
C TYR A 42 -10.74 4.54 -14.73
N GLN A 43 -9.79 3.61 -14.64
CA GLN A 43 -8.36 3.92 -14.57
C GLN A 43 -7.53 2.89 -15.36
N ASP A 44 -6.50 3.38 -16.04
CA ASP A 44 -5.39 2.56 -16.54
C ASP A 44 -4.04 3.14 -16.10
N ASP A 45 -2.92 2.62 -16.61
CA ASP A 45 -1.57 3.11 -16.27
C ASP A 45 -1.27 4.55 -16.75
N LYS A 46 -2.21 5.22 -17.44
CA LYS A 46 -2.01 6.55 -18.03
C LYS A 46 -3.13 7.55 -17.79
N GLN A 47 -4.36 7.10 -17.66
CA GLN A 47 -5.53 7.96 -17.61
C GLN A 47 -6.57 7.47 -16.62
N ILE A 48 -7.23 8.45 -16.03
CA ILE A 48 -8.43 8.30 -15.21
C ILE A 48 -9.55 9.07 -15.92
N GLY A 49 -10.78 8.57 -15.83
CA GLY A 49 -11.93 9.29 -16.38
C GLY A 49 -13.28 8.73 -15.91
N SER A 50 -14.33 9.50 -16.16
CA SER A 50 -15.70 9.09 -15.82
C SER A 50 -16.22 8.03 -16.78
N ALA A 51 -16.97 7.07 -16.24
CA ALA A 51 -17.54 5.93 -16.92
C ALA A 51 -19.09 5.98 -16.92
N SER A 52 -19.72 5.04 -17.63
CA SER A 52 -21.19 4.99 -17.74
C SER A 52 -21.83 4.31 -16.53
N ASN A 53 -22.43 5.10 -15.62
CA ASN A 53 -23.19 4.58 -14.47
C ASN A 53 -24.33 3.64 -14.91
N ALA A 54 -25.02 3.95 -16.00
CA ALA A 54 -26.12 3.12 -16.49
C ALA A 54 -25.63 1.74 -16.95
N ALA A 55 -24.53 1.69 -17.71
CA ALA A 55 -23.95 0.42 -18.14
C ALA A 55 -23.38 -0.39 -16.96
N TRP A 56 -22.85 0.30 -15.94
CA TRP A 56 -22.41 -0.32 -14.70
C TRP A 56 -23.52 -1.05 -13.97
N GLN A 57 -24.66 -0.38 -13.78
CA GLN A 57 -25.82 -0.97 -13.11
C GLN A 57 -26.38 -2.19 -13.87
N VAL A 58 -26.36 -2.14 -15.21
CA VAL A 58 -26.74 -3.30 -16.04
C VAL A 58 -25.77 -4.46 -15.84
N PHE A 59 -24.46 -4.20 -15.77
CA PHE A 59 -23.44 -5.22 -15.52
C PHE A 59 -23.59 -5.86 -14.13
N LEU A 60 -23.72 -5.04 -13.08
CA LEU A 60 -23.88 -5.52 -11.71
C LEU A 60 -25.20 -6.27 -11.49
N GLY A 61 -26.26 -5.88 -12.19
CA GLY A 61 -27.56 -6.54 -12.16
C GLY A 61 -27.67 -7.78 -13.04
N HIS A 62 -26.66 -8.10 -13.85
CA HIS A 62 -26.72 -9.24 -14.76
C HIS A 62 -26.77 -10.57 -13.98
N SER A 63 -27.68 -11.47 -14.35
CA SER A 63 -27.99 -12.70 -13.57
C SER A 63 -26.79 -13.61 -13.32
N GLN A 64 -25.80 -13.60 -14.22
CA GLN A 64 -24.57 -14.38 -14.05
C GLN A 64 -23.45 -13.66 -13.28
N MET A 65 -23.50 -12.32 -13.19
CA MET A 65 -22.52 -11.50 -12.48
C MET A 65 -22.94 -11.27 -11.03
N GLN A 66 -24.22 -10.99 -10.81
CA GLN A 66 -24.76 -10.60 -9.51
C GLN A 66 -24.39 -11.57 -8.37
N PRO A 67 -24.41 -12.91 -8.54
CA PRO A 67 -23.99 -13.83 -7.48
C PRO A 67 -22.50 -13.73 -7.14
N GLN A 68 -21.65 -13.37 -8.10
CA GLN A 68 -20.20 -13.24 -7.91
C GLN A 68 -19.81 -11.87 -7.36
N LEU A 69 -20.63 -10.83 -7.59
CA LEU A 69 -20.27 -9.44 -7.29
C LEU A 69 -20.96 -8.86 -6.06
N ALA A 70 -22.05 -9.47 -5.58
CA ALA A 70 -22.88 -8.91 -4.51
C ALA A 70 -22.11 -8.62 -3.21
N GLU A 71 -21.11 -9.43 -2.87
CA GLU A 71 -20.32 -9.24 -1.65
C GLU A 71 -19.40 -8.00 -1.69
N TYR A 72 -19.01 -7.57 -2.89
CA TYR A 72 -18.01 -6.53 -3.08
C TYR A 72 -18.58 -5.10 -3.01
N GLN A 73 -19.90 -4.94 -3.15
CA GLN A 73 -20.61 -3.65 -3.07
C GLN A 73 -20.06 -2.58 -4.02
N LEU A 74 -19.79 -2.99 -5.27
CA LEU A 74 -19.16 -2.19 -6.33
C LEU A 74 -19.98 -0.98 -6.83
N ASP A 75 -21.19 -0.78 -6.32
CA ASP A 75 -22.08 0.36 -6.62
C ASP A 75 -22.15 1.40 -5.51
N ARG A 76 -21.48 1.17 -4.37
CA ARG A 76 -21.68 1.97 -3.14
C ARG A 76 -20.40 2.32 -2.41
N ARG A 77 -19.35 1.49 -2.52
CA ARG A 77 -18.13 1.64 -1.75
C ARG A 77 -16.90 1.63 -2.65
N ASP A 78 -15.99 2.56 -2.41
CA ASP A 78 -14.66 2.57 -3.02
C ASP A 78 -13.70 1.64 -2.28
N ARG A 79 -14.12 0.39 -2.04
CA ARG A 79 -13.28 -0.63 -1.40
C ARG A 79 -12.74 -1.63 -2.41
N HIS A 80 -13.59 -2.05 -3.34
CA HIS A 80 -13.25 -3.08 -4.31
C HIS A 80 -13.40 -2.54 -5.71
N TRP A 81 -12.45 -2.91 -6.56
CA TRP A 81 -12.40 -2.46 -7.94
C TRP A 81 -12.57 -3.67 -8.86
N LEU A 82 -13.06 -3.42 -10.06
CA LEU A 82 -13.04 -4.40 -11.15
C LEU A 82 -11.80 -4.13 -12.00
N LEU A 83 -11.06 -5.18 -12.38
CA LEU A 83 -9.93 -5.10 -13.31
C LEU A 83 -10.19 -5.99 -14.52
N LEU A 84 -9.87 -5.49 -15.72
CA LEU A 84 -10.00 -6.21 -16.98
C LEU A 84 -8.64 -6.39 -17.63
N ASP A 85 -8.29 -7.64 -17.97
CA ASP A 85 -7.30 -7.94 -19.00
C ASP A 85 -7.98 -7.90 -20.37
N ARG A 86 -7.75 -6.87 -21.16
CA ARG A 86 -8.38 -6.73 -22.48
C ARG A 86 -7.88 -7.73 -23.51
N THR A 87 -6.70 -8.32 -23.29
CA THR A 87 -6.12 -9.33 -24.19
C THR A 87 -6.77 -10.70 -23.96
N THR A 88 -6.84 -11.14 -22.71
CA THR A 88 -7.42 -12.46 -22.36
C THR A 88 -8.92 -12.41 -22.09
N ARG A 89 -9.49 -11.19 -21.96
CA ARG A 89 -10.88 -10.92 -21.56
C ARG A 89 -11.21 -11.43 -20.16
N ASN A 90 -10.21 -11.66 -19.31
CA ASN A 90 -10.44 -12.03 -17.92
C ASN A 90 -10.86 -10.79 -17.10
N LEU A 91 -11.84 -11.00 -16.23
CA LEU A 91 -12.26 -10.05 -15.23
C LEU A 91 -11.77 -10.48 -13.86
N TYR A 92 -11.35 -9.50 -13.08
CA TYR A 92 -10.92 -9.69 -11.71
C TYR A 92 -11.61 -8.68 -10.80
N VAL A 93 -11.81 -9.05 -9.56
CA VAL A 93 -12.28 -8.17 -8.49
C VAL A 93 -11.33 -8.27 -7.30
N GLY A 94 -10.99 -7.15 -6.69
CA GLY A 94 -10.03 -7.12 -5.59
C GLY A 94 -10.09 -5.81 -4.82
N GLU A 95 -9.33 -5.71 -3.73
CA GLU A 95 -9.21 -4.44 -3.00
C GLU A 95 -8.62 -3.36 -3.92
N GLY A 96 -9.17 -2.14 -3.83
CA GLY A 96 -8.82 -1.05 -4.74
C GLY A 96 -7.34 -0.71 -4.72
N SER A 97 -6.75 -0.65 -3.52
CA SER A 97 -5.31 -0.42 -3.33
C SER A 97 -4.42 -1.46 -4.03
N ILE A 98 -4.84 -2.73 -4.07
CA ILE A 98 -4.11 -3.80 -4.79
C ILE A 98 -4.23 -3.59 -6.29
N ILE A 99 -5.45 -3.35 -6.79
CA ILE A 99 -5.68 -3.17 -8.24
C ILE A 99 -4.94 -1.94 -8.75
N GLN A 100 -4.95 -0.85 -7.99
CA GLN A 100 -4.22 0.36 -8.34
C GLN A 100 -2.70 0.13 -8.34
N SER A 101 -2.16 -0.51 -7.29
CA SER A 101 -0.75 -0.91 -7.24
C SER A 101 -0.33 -1.77 -8.45
N LEU A 102 -1.22 -2.66 -8.91
CA LEU A 102 -0.99 -3.46 -10.11
C LEU A 102 -0.95 -2.58 -11.37
N LEU A 103 -1.86 -1.62 -11.53
CA LEU A 103 -1.87 -0.72 -12.69
C LEU A 103 -0.60 0.13 -12.79
N GLU A 104 0.00 0.48 -11.65
CA GLU A 104 1.24 1.25 -11.58
C GLU A 104 2.50 0.39 -11.77
N GLN A 105 2.41 -0.92 -11.53
CA GLN A 105 3.54 -1.86 -11.59
C GLN A 105 3.37 -2.87 -12.74
N PRO A 106 4.06 -2.67 -13.89
CA PRO A 106 3.96 -3.57 -15.04
C PRO A 106 4.29 -5.04 -14.75
N GLU A 107 5.17 -5.30 -13.77
CA GLU A 107 5.61 -6.65 -13.38
C GLU A 107 4.48 -7.46 -12.70
N GLY A 108 3.69 -6.83 -11.83
CA GLY A 108 2.58 -7.49 -11.14
C GLY A 108 1.49 -7.95 -12.12
N LEU A 109 1.19 -7.12 -13.12
CA LEU A 109 0.26 -7.46 -14.20
C LEU A 109 0.80 -8.57 -15.12
N ALA A 110 2.12 -8.61 -15.35
CA ALA A 110 2.75 -9.69 -16.10
C ALA A 110 2.67 -11.03 -15.37
N LEU A 111 2.87 -11.02 -14.05
CA LEU A 111 2.69 -12.20 -13.21
C LEU A 111 1.24 -12.67 -13.22
N LEU A 112 0.28 -11.76 -13.02
CA LEU A 112 -1.15 -12.07 -13.06
C LEU A 112 -1.54 -12.72 -14.41
N ALA A 113 -1.07 -12.17 -15.53
CA ALA A 113 -1.27 -12.76 -16.85
C ALA A 113 -0.67 -14.16 -17.01
N SER A 114 0.48 -14.42 -16.39
CA SER A 114 1.16 -15.71 -16.47
C SER A 114 0.41 -16.81 -15.72
N LEU A 115 -0.24 -16.47 -14.61
CA LEU A 115 -1.03 -17.42 -13.80
C LEU A 115 -2.28 -17.93 -14.54
N ASP A 116 -2.85 -17.10 -15.41
CA ASP A 116 -4.07 -17.44 -16.17
C ASP A 116 -3.82 -18.04 -17.54
N SER A 117 -2.57 -18.12 -17.97
CA SER A 117 -2.21 -18.75 -19.25
C SER A 117 -2.20 -20.28 -19.10
N PRO A 118 -2.90 -21.05 -19.97
CA PRO A 118 -2.79 -22.50 -19.97
C PRO A 118 -1.35 -22.89 -20.30
N SER A 119 -0.61 -23.29 -19.27
CA SER A 119 0.74 -23.85 -19.25
C SER A 119 1.40 -24.08 -20.61
N THR A 120 2.09 -23.06 -21.11
CA THR A 120 3.35 -23.27 -21.84
C THR A 120 4.50 -23.06 -20.87
N LEU A 121 4.67 -24.00 -19.94
CA LEU A 121 5.97 -24.21 -19.29
C LEU A 121 6.96 -24.61 -20.39
N ALA A 122 7.57 -23.61 -21.03
CA ALA A 122 8.82 -23.82 -21.73
C ALA A 122 9.81 -24.39 -20.70
N LYS A 123 10.20 -25.66 -20.89
CA LYS A 123 11.19 -26.34 -20.06
C LYS A 123 12.42 -25.44 -19.87
N PRO A 124 12.81 -25.11 -18.63
CA PRO A 124 14.13 -24.56 -18.39
C PRO A 124 15.16 -25.67 -18.63
N GLN A 125 16.05 -25.47 -19.60
CA GLN A 125 17.30 -26.23 -19.63
C GLN A 125 18.22 -25.70 -18.53
N SER A 126 18.05 -26.18 -17.30
CA SER A 126 19.11 -26.22 -16.27
C SER A 126 18.64 -27.04 -15.06
N PRO A 127 19.42 -28.02 -14.56
CA PRO A 127 18.96 -28.97 -13.57
C PRO A 127 19.19 -28.44 -12.15
N THR A 128 18.41 -27.45 -11.71
CA THR A 128 18.43 -27.04 -10.29
C THR A 128 17.07 -26.59 -9.77
N ILE A 129 15.97 -27.23 -10.16
CA ILE A 129 14.68 -27.04 -9.48
C ILE A 129 13.97 -28.38 -9.36
N ARG A 130 14.32 -29.13 -8.31
CA ARG A 130 13.42 -30.06 -7.64
C ARG A 130 13.40 -29.63 -6.17
N HIS A 131 12.20 -29.55 -5.60
CA HIS A 131 11.83 -28.92 -4.33
C HIS A 131 11.46 -27.45 -4.45
N LEU A 132 10.23 -27.18 -4.90
CA LEU A 132 9.34 -26.13 -4.39
C LEU A 132 7.99 -26.28 -5.13
N VAL A 133 7.21 -27.26 -4.71
CA VAL A 133 5.76 -27.30 -4.96
C VAL A 133 5.14 -27.44 -3.57
N ASN A 134 4.75 -26.29 -3.01
CA ASN A 134 3.85 -26.04 -1.87
C ASN A 134 4.30 -24.79 -1.10
N ALA A 135 4.02 -23.61 -1.66
CA ALA A 135 3.87 -22.31 -0.98
C ALA A 135 3.85 -21.22 -2.06
N ALA A 136 2.66 -20.81 -2.49
CA ALA A 136 2.53 -19.69 -3.43
C ALA A 136 1.32 -18.85 -3.07
N ILE A 137 1.35 -18.26 -1.88
CA ILE A 137 0.80 -16.94 -1.55
C ILE A 137 1.74 -16.36 -0.49
N ILE A 138 1.98 -15.05 -0.55
CA ILE A 138 2.67 -14.17 0.41
C ILE A 138 4.12 -13.79 0.01
N GLY A 139 4.28 -12.50 -0.27
CA GLY A 139 5.40 -11.69 0.24
C GLY A 139 6.71 -11.70 -0.54
N ALA A 140 7.01 -10.56 -1.15
CA ALA A 140 8.33 -10.05 -1.53
C ALA A 140 9.19 -10.87 -2.52
N THR A 141 9.64 -10.21 -3.60
CA THR A 141 11.07 -9.89 -3.81
C THR A 141 11.26 -9.21 -5.16
N ALA A 142 11.75 -7.96 -5.14
CA ALA A 142 12.54 -7.41 -6.23
C ALA A 142 13.72 -6.63 -5.63
N SER A 143 14.64 -7.36 -5.00
CA SER A 143 15.99 -6.88 -4.78
C SER A 143 16.88 -7.45 -5.88
N ALA A 144 17.21 -6.65 -6.90
CA ALA A 144 18.37 -6.92 -7.75
C ALA A 144 18.85 -5.65 -8.45
N ILE A 145 19.74 -4.89 -7.80
CA ILE A 145 20.71 -4.05 -8.51
C ILE A 145 22.12 -4.35 -8.00
N ALA A 146 22.96 -4.70 -8.97
CA ALA A 146 24.41 -4.53 -9.09
C ALA A 146 25.35 -4.99 -7.95
N ALA A 147 26.21 -5.96 -8.30
CA ALA A 147 27.60 -5.95 -7.87
C ALA A 147 28.50 -6.50 -8.99
N LEU A 148 29.08 -5.59 -9.77
CA LEU A 148 30.33 -5.85 -10.48
C LEU A 148 31.48 -5.52 -9.51
N GLY A 149 32.38 -6.48 -9.26
CA GLY A 149 33.74 -6.16 -8.84
C GLY A 149 34.37 -7.03 -7.74
N PHE A 150 35.44 -7.73 -8.12
CA PHE A 150 36.58 -8.20 -7.32
C PHE A 150 36.56 -9.60 -6.66
N VAL A 151 37.01 -10.57 -7.47
CA VAL A 151 38.09 -11.55 -7.27
C VAL A 151 38.52 -11.95 -5.83
N SER A 152 38.23 -13.23 -5.52
CA SER A 152 39.07 -14.30 -4.94
C SER A 152 40.21 -13.96 -3.95
N TRP A 153 40.12 -14.55 -2.75
CA TRP A 153 41.11 -15.56 -2.33
C TRP A 153 40.51 -16.63 -1.39
N SER A 154 40.87 -17.86 -1.71
CA SER A 154 40.60 -19.12 -1.01
C SER A 154 41.42 -19.31 0.28
N THR A 155 40.86 -19.95 1.31
CA THR A 155 41.34 -21.24 1.88
C THR A 155 40.46 -21.75 3.03
N PHE A 156 40.25 -23.08 3.00
CA PHE A 156 39.52 -23.91 3.97
C PHE A 156 40.32 -24.16 5.27
N LYS A 157 39.64 -24.31 6.42
CA LYS A 157 39.64 -25.53 7.31
C LYS A 157 38.92 -25.31 8.69
N PRO A 158 38.62 -26.36 9.49
CA PRO A 158 37.25 -26.70 9.90
C PRO A 158 36.90 -26.44 11.39
N ALA A 159 35.62 -26.66 11.71
CA ALA A 159 34.98 -26.48 13.01
C ALA A 159 35.45 -27.46 14.12
N PRO A 160 35.37 -27.03 15.40
CA PRO A 160 35.19 -27.94 16.53
C PRO A 160 33.82 -27.78 17.24
N GLN A 161 33.39 -28.92 17.77
CA GLN A 161 32.14 -29.29 18.42
C GLN A 161 31.72 -28.40 19.61
N SER A 162 30.43 -28.09 19.68
CA SER A 162 29.78 -27.43 20.81
C SER A 162 29.39 -28.44 21.90
N VAL A 163 29.92 -28.24 23.10
CA VAL A 163 29.51 -28.92 24.34
C VAL A 163 28.24 -28.22 24.86
N THR A 164 27.16 -28.97 25.09
CA THR A 164 25.92 -28.48 25.70
C THR A 164 25.99 -28.47 27.24
N PRO A 165 25.64 -27.37 27.93
CA PRO A 165 25.27 -27.38 29.34
C PRO A 165 23.75 -27.66 29.52
N PRO A 166 23.32 -28.06 30.73
CA PRO A 166 22.01 -28.66 30.97
C PRO A 166 20.86 -27.64 30.98
N SER A 167 19.72 -28.09 30.48
CA SER A 167 18.45 -27.38 30.39
C SER A 167 17.83 -27.06 31.75
N GLU A 168 17.66 -25.76 32.04
CA GLU A 168 16.68 -25.27 33.02
C GLU A 168 15.26 -25.30 32.42
N PRO A 169 14.21 -25.50 33.25
CA PRO A 169 12.85 -25.73 32.77
C PRO A 169 12.26 -24.47 32.11
N ILE A 170 11.83 -24.61 30.86
CA ILE A 170 11.10 -23.58 30.12
C ILE A 170 9.77 -23.34 30.84
N LEU A 171 9.67 -22.21 31.54
CA LEU A 171 8.39 -21.61 31.89
C LEU A 171 7.70 -21.25 30.58
N SER A 172 6.55 -21.87 30.33
CA SER A 172 5.74 -21.75 29.13
C SER A 172 5.46 -20.28 28.78
N ASN A 173 6.21 -19.73 27.83
CA ASN A 173 5.86 -18.45 27.21
C ASN A 173 4.72 -18.70 26.24
N LYS A 174 3.52 -18.35 26.72
CA LYS A 174 2.32 -18.10 25.92
C LYS A 174 2.71 -17.25 24.69
N PRO A 175 2.24 -17.57 23.47
CA PRO A 175 2.55 -16.75 22.29
C PRO A 175 2.14 -15.30 22.56
N GLY A 176 3.11 -14.39 22.43
CA GLY A 176 2.88 -12.96 22.50
C GLY A 176 1.76 -12.60 21.55
N THR A 177 0.75 -11.93 22.08
CA THR A 177 -0.43 -11.47 21.35
C THR A 177 0.05 -10.63 20.17
N ALA A 178 -0.30 -11.04 18.94
CA ALA A 178 -0.13 -10.19 17.77
C ALA A 178 -0.71 -8.79 18.06
N PRO A 179 -0.10 -7.70 17.57
CA PRO A 179 -0.67 -6.36 17.72
C PRO A 179 -2.13 -6.37 17.26
N ALA A 180 -3.02 -5.81 18.07
CA ALA A 180 -4.43 -5.77 17.76
C ALA A 180 -4.66 -4.95 16.48
N MET A 181 -5.00 -5.62 15.38
CA MET A 181 -5.51 -5.00 14.17
C MET A 181 -6.89 -4.42 14.49
N ILE A 182 -6.99 -3.11 14.65
CA ILE A 182 -8.25 -2.40 14.93
C ILE A 182 -9.10 -2.38 13.63
N PRO A 183 -10.45 -2.49 13.68
CA PRO A 183 -11.29 -2.69 12.50
C PRO A 183 -11.24 -1.52 11.51
N ALA A 184 -11.62 -1.80 10.25
CA ALA A 184 -11.75 -0.88 9.12
C ALA A 184 -12.47 0.44 9.49
N GLY A 185 -11.68 1.46 9.80
CA GLY A 185 -12.11 2.86 9.86
C GLY A 185 -11.89 3.56 8.52
N THR A 186 -12.38 4.79 8.41
CA THR A 186 -12.04 5.68 7.29
C THR A 186 -10.96 6.66 7.75
N CYS A 187 -10.09 7.09 6.84
CA CYS A 187 -9.15 8.19 7.10
C CYS A 187 -9.78 9.54 6.76
N GLY A 188 -10.86 9.89 7.46
CA GLY A 188 -11.63 11.11 7.20
C GLY A 188 -12.75 10.93 6.17
N ALA A 189 -13.53 12.00 5.95
CA ALA A 189 -14.55 12.05 4.91
C ALA A 189 -13.88 12.14 3.53
N GLY A 190 -14.33 11.31 2.58
CA GLY A 190 -13.66 11.13 1.28
C GLY A 190 -12.35 10.33 1.34
N GLY A 191 -11.96 9.84 2.53
CA GLY A 191 -10.89 8.85 2.66
C GLY A 191 -11.37 7.44 2.34
N SER A 192 -10.44 6.55 2.00
CA SER A 192 -10.72 5.13 1.79
C SER A 192 -11.04 4.44 3.12
N GLY A 193 -11.81 3.34 3.03
CA GLY A 193 -12.27 2.55 4.18
C GLY A 193 -11.31 1.45 4.63
N ASP A 194 -10.00 1.66 4.44
CA ASP A 194 -8.94 0.69 4.65
C ASP A 194 -7.94 1.15 5.73
N LEU A 195 -8.39 1.93 6.71
CA LEU A 195 -7.56 2.38 7.82
C LEU A 195 -6.85 1.20 8.48
N THR A 196 -5.54 1.29 8.50
CA THR A 196 -4.65 0.41 9.23
C THR A 196 -3.96 1.19 10.33
N GLN A 197 -3.79 0.55 11.48
CA GLN A 197 -3.17 1.17 12.64
C GLN A 197 -2.23 0.20 13.33
N PHE A 198 -1.15 0.75 13.89
CA PHE A 198 -0.25 0.06 14.78
C PHE A 198 0.07 0.94 15.96
N ILE A 199 0.12 0.35 17.16
CA ILE A 199 0.54 1.01 18.38
C ILE A 199 1.47 0.05 19.12
N ALA A 200 2.72 0.48 19.33
CA ALA A 200 3.69 -0.24 20.11
C ALA A 200 3.45 -0.03 21.62
N GLN A 201 3.73 -1.06 22.42
CA GLN A 201 3.84 -0.91 23.87
C GLN A 201 5.19 -0.27 24.19
N THR A 202 5.23 1.05 24.32
CA THR A 202 6.49 1.79 24.57
C THR A 202 6.55 2.37 25.99
N ASN A 203 7.65 2.10 26.69
CA ASN A 203 8.05 2.77 27.95
C ASN A 203 9.03 3.95 27.70
N GLY A 204 9.19 4.38 26.45
CA GLY A 204 10.13 5.43 26.07
C GLY A 204 9.70 6.83 26.50
N ALA A 205 10.67 7.73 26.66
CA ALA A 205 10.45 9.11 27.08
C ALA A 205 9.90 10.03 25.97
N SER A 206 10.01 9.64 24.70
CA SER A 206 9.52 10.42 23.57
C SER A 206 9.27 9.49 22.36
N GLU A 207 8.40 9.91 21.45
CA GLU A 207 7.68 9.02 20.53
C GLU A 207 8.01 9.28 19.06
N LEU A 208 7.83 8.27 18.21
CA LEU A 208 7.86 8.40 16.75
C LEU A 208 6.51 7.94 16.20
N ASN A 209 5.70 8.88 15.72
CA ASN A 209 4.37 8.60 15.19
C ASN A 209 4.36 8.83 13.67
N VAL A 210 3.89 7.84 12.92
CA VAL A 210 3.89 7.85 11.45
C VAL A 210 2.46 7.96 10.95
N LEU A 211 2.18 8.91 10.07
CA LEU A 211 0.95 8.98 9.29
C LEU A 211 1.30 8.77 7.83
N ALA A 212 0.59 7.89 7.13
CA ALA A 212 0.90 7.62 5.74
C ALA A 212 -0.36 7.43 4.89
N VAL A 213 -0.36 8.07 3.72
CA VAL A 213 -1.42 7.90 2.71
C VAL A 213 -0.79 7.69 1.36
N TYR A 214 -1.43 6.93 0.47
CA TYR A 214 -1.01 6.97 -0.93
C TYR A 214 -1.36 8.33 -1.55
N GLU A 215 -2.58 8.80 -1.29
CA GLU A 215 -3.14 10.04 -1.83
C GLU A 215 -4.12 10.71 -0.85
N ALA A 216 -4.48 11.96 -1.13
CA ALA A 216 -5.53 12.68 -0.42
C ALA A 216 -6.77 13.00 -1.29
N ARG A 217 -6.75 12.63 -2.56
CA ARG A 217 -7.83 12.85 -3.53
C ARG A 217 -7.71 11.91 -4.74
N SER A 218 -8.83 11.49 -5.31
CA SER A 218 -8.89 10.57 -6.47
C SER A 218 -8.77 11.25 -7.83
N ASP A 219 -8.99 12.56 -7.92
CA ASP A 219 -9.11 13.28 -9.19
C ASP A 219 -7.77 13.81 -9.71
N HIS A 220 -6.74 12.98 -9.63
CA HIS A 220 -5.42 13.23 -10.23
C HIS A 220 -5.22 12.35 -11.48
N SER A 221 -4.20 12.68 -12.27
CA SER A 221 -3.78 11.90 -13.44
C SER A 221 -2.30 12.14 -13.70
N ALA A 222 -1.69 11.34 -14.60
CA ALA A 222 -0.28 11.49 -14.95
C ALA A 222 0.12 12.92 -15.39
N ASN A 223 -0.82 13.72 -15.92
CA ASN A 223 -0.59 15.09 -16.38
C ASN A 223 -1.21 16.18 -15.46
N ASN A 224 -1.91 15.79 -14.40
CA ASN A 224 -2.56 16.71 -13.47
C ASN A 224 -2.51 16.12 -12.06
N ARG A 225 -1.52 16.53 -11.27
CA ARG A 225 -1.35 16.13 -9.88
C ARG A 225 -1.55 17.33 -8.98
N GLN A 226 -2.81 17.71 -8.78
CA GLN A 226 -3.12 18.76 -7.83
C GLN A 226 -2.81 18.27 -6.42
N THR A 227 -2.21 19.14 -5.62
CA THR A 227 -1.97 18.85 -4.20
C THR A 227 -3.30 18.57 -3.50
N GLY A 228 -3.39 17.42 -2.84
CA GLY A 228 -4.48 17.09 -1.93
C GLY A 228 -4.19 17.59 -0.51
N VAL A 229 -5.22 17.68 0.33
CA VAL A 229 -5.08 18.20 1.69
C VAL A 229 -5.39 17.10 2.69
N VAL A 230 -4.52 16.92 3.68
CA VAL A 230 -4.75 16.04 4.82
C VAL A 230 -4.76 16.86 6.10
N GLN A 231 -5.88 16.81 6.83
CA GLN A 231 -5.99 17.41 8.16
C GLN A 231 -5.38 16.47 9.20
N VAL A 232 -4.48 17.00 10.03
CA VAL A 232 -3.81 16.25 11.09
C VAL A 232 -4.07 16.90 12.44
N ASN A 233 -4.96 16.29 13.21
CA ASN A 233 -5.28 16.75 14.57
C ASN A 233 -4.37 16.03 15.57
N VAL A 234 -3.53 16.77 16.29
CA VAL A 234 -2.64 16.21 17.32
C VAL A 234 -3.16 16.61 18.69
N GLU A 235 -3.73 15.65 19.39
CA GLU A 235 -4.28 15.79 20.75
C GLU A 235 -3.37 15.17 21.81
N ARG A 236 -2.43 14.32 21.38
CA ARG A 236 -1.55 13.57 22.28
C ARG A 236 -0.59 14.48 23.04
N GLN A 237 -0.67 14.44 24.37
CA GLN A 237 0.06 15.31 25.28
C GLN A 237 1.03 14.55 26.21
N ASN A 238 1.85 15.29 26.94
CA ASN A 238 2.73 14.83 28.03
C ASN A 238 3.94 13.98 27.61
N ARG A 239 4.18 13.81 26.30
CA ARG A 239 5.37 13.19 25.76
C ARG A 239 5.82 13.94 24.51
N PRO A 240 7.09 14.37 24.43
CA PRO A 240 7.64 14.87 23.18
C PRO A 240 7.49 13.82 22.08
N MET A 241 7.30 14.26 20.84
CA MET A 241 7.16 13.35 19.70
C MET A 241 7.83 13.87 18.43
N ILE A 242 8.24 12.92 17.60
CA ILE A 242 8.57 13.13 16.20
C ILE A 242 7.39 12.66 15.37
N LEU A 243 6.95 13.50 14.43
CA LEU A 243 5.94 13.13 13.45
C LEU A 243 6.62 12.85 12.12
N ALA A 244 6.24 11.74 11.48
CA ALA A 244 6.65 11.43 10.13
C ALA A 244 5.41 11.30 9.25
N PHE A 245 5.35 12.04 8.16
CA PHE A 245 4.27 12.02 7.19
C PHE A 245 4.79 11.47 5.87
N SER A 246 4.07 10.51 5.28
CA SER A 246 4.48 9.83 4.06
C SER A 246 3.37 9.82 3.02
N SER A 247 3.68 10.22 1.78
CA SER A 247 2.75 10.05 0.66
C SER A 247 3.38 9.80 -0.70
N TYR A 248 2.67 9.11 -1.58
CA TYR A 248 3.09 8.99 -2.97
C TYR A 248 2.71 10.27 -3.74
N GLU A 249 1.41 10.60 -3.77
CA GLU A 249 0.86 11.79 -4.42
C GLU A 249 1.21 13.08 -3.64
N PRO A 250 1.14 14.27 -4.28
CA PRO A 250 1.44 15.51 -3.60
C PRO A 250 0.39 15.82 -2.53
N VAL A 251 0.84 16.03 -1.30
CA VAL A 251 -0.03 16.31 -0.15
C VAL A 251 0.43 17.56 0.61
N GLU A 252 -0.53 18.42 0.94
CA GLU A 252 -0.40 19.44 1.98
C GLU A 252 -0.95 18.91 3.30
N TRP A 253 -0.06 18.72 4.26
CA TRP A 253 -0.37 18.29 5.62
C TRP A 253 -0.74 19.53 6.45
N GLN A 254 -2.00 19.67 6.83
CA GLN A 254 -2.50 20.77 7.65
C GLN A 254 -2.54 20.36 9.12
N LEU A 255 -1.64 20.94 9.93
CA LEU A 255 -1.42 20.53 11.30
C LEU A 255 -2.26 21.37 12.29
N ASN A 256 -3.11 20.70 13.06
CA ASN A 256 -3.91 21.28 14.13
C ASN A 256 -3.42 20.74 15.48
N LEU A 257 -2.73 21.57 16.26
CA LEU A 257 -2.11 21.17 17.52
C LEU A 257 -2.96 21.59 18.72
N ALA A 258 -3.29 20.62 19.59
CA ALA A 258 -3.85 20.93 20.89
C ALA A 258 -2.85 21.70 21.77
N PRO A 259 -3.31 22.46 22.78
CA PRO A 259 -2.40 23.13 23.71
C PRO A 259 -1.44 22.13 24.39
N ASN A 260 -0.19 22.56 24.58
CA ASN A 260 0.87 21.78 25.25
C ASN A 260 1.36 20.52 24.52
N VAL A 261 0.96 20.33 23.25
CA VAL A 261 1.60 19.33 22.39
C VAL A 261 3.07 19.72 22.16
N GLN A 262 3.98 18.75 22.31
CA GLN A 262 5.42 18.96 22.14
C GLN A 262 5.91 18.14 20.94
N ILE A 263 6.17 18.82 19.83
CA ILE A 263 6.75 18.19 18.63
C ILE A 263 8.21 18.60 18.54
N GLU A 264 9.10 17.62 18.50
CA GLU A 264 10.55 17.83 18.39
C GLU A 264 10.98 18.15 16.96
N LYS A 265 10.39 17.44 15.99
CA LYS A 265 10.61 17.62 14.56
C LYS A 265 9.49 16.96 13.75
N ILE A 266 9.35 17.39 12.51
CA ILE A 266 8.49 16.77 11.51
C ILE A 266 9.36 16.29 10.35
N ILE A 267 9.06 15.11 9.85
CA ILE A 267 9.73 14.51 8.70
C ILE A 267 8.68 14.28 7.61
N LEU A 268 8.87 14.90 6.45
CA LEU A 268 8.05 14.66 5.26
C LEU A 268 8.80 13.69 4.35
N ASN A 269 8.13 12.64 3.88
CA ASN A 269 8.64 11.69 2.91
C ASN A 269 7.65 11.57 1.76
N GLY A 270 8.12 11.67 0.51
CA GLY A 270 7.20 11.48 -0.61
C GLY A 270 7.86 11.19 -1.95
N TYR A 271 7.04 10.75 -2.91
CA TYR A 271 7.50 10.68 -4.29
C TYR A 271 7.37 12.05 -4.93
N HIS A 272 6.15 12.58 -4.91
CA HIS A 272 5.83 13.95 -5.28
C HIS A 272 6.06 14.92 -4.11
N ASP A 273 6.12 16.21 -4.43
CA ASP A 273 6.33 17.29 -3.45
C ASP A 273 5.32 17.23 -2.30
N GLN A 274 5.83 17.40 -1.08
CA GLN A 274 5.03 17.41 0.13
C GLN A 274 5.09 18.80 0.76
N ASN A 275 3.95 19.32 1.22
CA ASN A 275 3.89 20.59 1.91
C ASN A 275 3.34 20.42 3.33
N ILE A 276 3.68 21.34 4.24
CA ILE A 276 3.12 21.35 5.58
C ILE A 276 2.74 22.76 6.02
N VAL A 277 1.56 22.89 6.64
CA VAL A 277 1.01 24.13 7.18
C VAL A 277 0.76 23.95 8.68
N GLY A 278 1.02 24.99 9.49
CA GLY A 278 0.86 24.94 10.95
C GLY A 278 2.08 24.40 11.70
N ALA A 279 3.26 24.43 11.06
CA ALA A 279 4.53 23.92 11.59
C ALA A 279 5.61 25.02 11.75
N GLU A 280 5.25 26.29 11.82
CA GLU A 280 6.16 27.44 11.68
C GLU A 280 7.30 27.47 12.72
N ASN A 281 7.09 26.87 13.89
CA ASN A 281 8.05 26.82 14.99
C ASN A 281 8.62 25.41 15.24
N ILE A 282 8.41 24.50 14.29
CA ILE A 282 8.82 23.10 14.41
C ILE A 282 9.86 22.83 13.31
N PRO A 283 11.02 22.22 13.64
CA PRO A 283 11.96 21.79 12.61
C PRO A 283 11.29 20.81 11.63
N VAL A 284 11.31 21.12 10.33
CA VAL A 284 10.80 20.25 9.26
C VAL A 284 11.97 19.78 8.41
N GLU A 285 12.05 18.46 8.19
CA GLU A 285 12.98 17.84 7.25
C GLU A 285 12.18 17.18 6.12
N GLU A 286 12.50 17.50 4.86
CA GLU A 286 11.80 17.00 3.69
C GLU A 286 12.64 16.01 2.87
N TYR A 287 12.04 14.87 2.55
CA TYR A 287 12.58 13.76 1.77
C TYR A 287 11.57 13.38 0.68
N SER A 288 11.21 14.35 -0.16
CA SER A 288 10.38 14.17 -1.35
C SER A 288 11.26 13.97 -2.59
N TYR A 289 11.03 12.92 -3.38
CA TYR A 289 11.87 12.62 -4.54
C TYR A 289 11.88 13.75 -5.57
N GLU A 290 10.73 14.32 -5.93
CA GLU A 290 10.67 15.45 -6.87
C GLU A 290 11.19 16.76 -6.25
N GLY A 291 10.90 17.01 -4.98
CA GLY A 291 11.21 18.28 -4.32
C GLY A 291 12.67 18.41 -3.89
N THR A 292 13.26 17.34 -3.34
CA THR A 292 14.62 17.36 -2.78
C THR A 292 15.59 16.42 -3.48
N GLY A 293 15.11 15.59 -4.42
CA GLY A 293 15.93 14.57 -5.08
C GLY A 293 16.26 13.37 -4.18
N ASN A 294 15.66 13.29 -2.99
CA ASN A 294 15.90 12.24 -2.01
C ASN A 294 14.56 11.74 -1.43
N SER A 295 14.46 10.44 -1.14
CA SER A 295 13.33 9.87 -0.40
C SER A 295 13.79 8.64 0.38
N PHE A 296 13.04 8.25 1.41
CA PHE A 296 13.36 7.03 2.16
C PHE A 296 12.98 5.73 1.44
N GLY A 297 12.37 5.84 0.25
CA GLY A 297 11.96 4.71 -0.56
C GLY A 297 10.78 3.93 0.04
N GLU A 298 9.93 3.41 -0.85
CA GLU A 298 8.60 2.89 -0.53
C GLU A 298 7.68 3.95 0.10
N PHE A 299 6.43 4.00 -0.34
CA PHE A 299 5.40 4.92 0.16
C PHE A 299 4.26 4.11 0.78
N PRO A 300 4.55 3.35 1.86
CA PRO A 300 3.59 2.43 2.43
C PRO A 300 2.49 3.20 3.15
N HIS A 301 1.24 2.87 2.83
CA HIS A 301 0.06 3.48 3.43
C HIS A 301 -0.70 2.50 4.34
N ASN A 302 -0.26 1.25 4.42
CA ASN A 302 -0.97 0.18 5.13
C ASN A 302 -0.07 -0.61 6.09
N TRP A 303 -0.48 -0.77 7.35
CA TRP A 303 0.21 -1.63 8.32
C TRP A 303 -0.13 -3.12 8.16
N ASP A 304 0.73 -3.87 7.46
CA ASP A 304 0.57 -5.32 7.22
C ASP A 304 1.37 -6.21 8.19
N GLY A 305 2.11 -5.61 9.12
CA GLY A 305 3.00 -6.30 10.07
C GLY A 305 4.43 -6.54 9.56
N ASN A 306 4.69 -6.44 8.26
CA ASN A 306 6.02 -6.53 7.65
C ASN A 306 6.71 -5.15 7.52
N LEU A 307 5.94 -4.06 7.66
CA LEU A 307 6.43 -2.69 7.60
C LEU A 307 7.61 -2.36 8.52
N THR A 308 7.83 -3.12 9.60
CA THR A 308 8.99 -2.93 10.47
C THR A 308 10.32 -2.99 9.69
N ASN A 309 10.36 -3.75 8.59
CA ASN A 309 11.54 -3.89 7.73
C ASN A 309 11.46 -3.04 6.45
N ALA A 310 10.41 -2.24 6.26
CA ALA A 310 10.32 -1.37 5.10
C ALA A 310 11.47 -0.33 5.12
N PRO A 311 12.04 0.04 3.96
CA PRO A 311 13.10 1.04 3.87
C PRO A 311 12.72 2.36 4.56
N MET A 312 11.52 2.87 4.35
CA MET A 312 11.01 4.07 5.03
C MET A 312 11.11 3.97 6.55
N VAL A 313 10.59 2.88 7.13
CA VAL A 313 10.58 2.68 8.59
C VAL A 313 12.01 2.52 9.11
N THR A 314 12.84 1.74 8.41
CA THR A 314 14.24 1.51 8.80
C THR A 314 15.04 2.82 8.81
N GLN A 315 14.86 3.66 7.81
CA GLN A 315 15.54 4.95 7.72
C GLN A 315 15.04 5.95 8.77
N LEU A 316 13.72 6.02 9.00
CA LEU A 316 13.15 6.83 10.08
C LEU A 316 13.71 6.43 11.44
N GLN A 317 13.79 5.12 11.73
CA GLN A 317 14.35 4.63 12.99
C GLN A 317 15.84 4.92 13.12
N ALA A 318 16.62 4.71 12.05
CA ALA A 318 18.06 4.99 12.03
C ALA A 318 18.36 6.49 12.23
N MET A 319 17.59 7.38 11.59
CA MET A 319 17.76 8.83 11.66
C MET A 319 17.35 9.39 13.02
N THR A 320 16.26 8.88 13.58
CA THR A 320 15.68 9.42 14.80
C THR A 320 16.19 8.75 16.07
N GLY A 321 16.81 7.58 15.95
CA GLY A 321 17.21 6.73 17.07
C GLY A 321 16.03 6.14 17.84
N ARG A 322 14.83 6.09 17.23
CA ARG A 322 13.57 5.73 17.90
C ARG A 322 12.82 4.68 17.09
N ASN A 323 12.28 3.69 17.78
CA ASN A 323 11.34 2.76 17.16
C ASN A 323 10.00 3.47 16.90
N VAL A 324 9.32 3.05 15.82
CA VAL A 324 7.95 3.52 15.52
C VAL A 324 7.05 3.19 16.71
N THR A 325 6.45 4.24 17.29
CA THR A 325 5.53 4.17 18.42
C THR A 325 4.10 3.95 17.95
N SER A 326 3.70 4.66 16.90
CA SER A 326 2.43 4.42 16.24
C SER A 326 2.53 4.62 14.73
N PHE A 327 1.63 3.95 14.02
CA PHE A 327 1.38 4.17 12.60
C PHE A 327 -0.12 4.28 12.39
N GLN A 328 -0.56 5.20 11.55
CA GLN A 328 -1.90 5.22 10.97
C GLN A 328 -1.80 5.46 9.47
N GLY A 329 -2.55 4.71 8.67
CA GLY A 329 -2.58 4.96 7.24
C GLY A 329 -3.74 4.32 6.51
N CYS A 330 -4.05 4.91 5.36
CA CYS A 330 -5.05 4.46 4.39
C CYS A 330 -4.52 4.70 3.00
N TYR A 331 -5.05 3.98 2.01
CA TYR A 331 -4.79 4.32 0.62
C TYR A 331 -5.09 5.81 0.32
N ARG A 332 -6.33 6.25 0.52
CA ARG A 332 -6.75 7.64 0.47
C ARG A 332 -7.05 8.14 1.89
N GLY A 333 -6.44 9.24 2.30
CA GLY A 333 -6.76 9.85 3.58
C GLY A 333 -6.92 11.35 3.46
N THR A 334 -7.87 11.90 4.17
CA THR A 334 -8.17 13.34 4.24
C THR A 334 -8.09 13.86 5.67
N GLU A 335 -8.19 12.99 6.68
CA GLU A 335 -8.09 13.39 8.08
C GLU A 335 -7.53 12.27 8.97
N PHE A 336 -6.66 12.66 9.91
CA PHE A 336 -6.14 11.80 10.96
C PHE A 336 -6.21 12.50 12.32
N THR A 337 -6.36 11.70 13.39
CA THR A 337 -6.22 12.19 14.76
C THR A 337 -5.24 11.34 15.54
N LEU A 338 -4.23 11.98 16.13
CA LEU A 338 -3.28 11.36 17.05
C LEU A 338 -3.67 11.71 18.49
N ARG A 339 -4.08 10.70 19.27
CA ARG A 339 -4.60 10.84 20.64
C ARG A 339 -3.64 10.36 21.70
#